data_AF-A0A960J900-F1
#
_entry.id   AF-A0A960J900-F1
#
_cell.length_a   1.000
_cell.length_b   1.000
_cell.length_c   1.000
_cell.angle_alpha   90.00
_cell.angle_beta   90.00
_cell.angle_gamma   90.00
#
_symmetry.space_group_name_H-M   'P 1'
#
loop_
_entity.id
_entity.type
_entity.pdbx_description
1 polymer ?
#
loop_
_entity_poly.entity_id
_entity_poly.type
_entity_poly.pdbx_seq_one_letter_code
_entity_poly.pdbx_strand_id
1 'polypeptide(L)'
;MKPRLLVVVEGDREPSLAGVPTLTADEYLEGAHGGSARGAVVVNLCRSYAYLSKGYYVSLLADARGQRALPAIEAIEQINNPFAYFRELRELGLDTIDFKLVKSKKRLLPRVIVGDPGKPRVLASGAEAAHPEQPGPAYHAAEMAYVETTAVFGSAGERRFSRQAGATFRRYAFPALRMRMFREDDCWKMGQ
;
A
#
# COMPACT_ATOMS: atom_id res chain seq x y z
N MET A 1 18.82 -2.18 25.33
CA MET A 1 18.44 -3.48 24.72
C MET A 1 18.19 -3.24 23.23
N LYS A 2 18.66 -4.09 22.30
CA LYS A 2 18.28 -3.94 20.87
C LYS A 2 16.79 -4.31 20.71
N PRO A 3 16.00 -3.57 19.93
CA PRO A 3 14.61 -3.94 19.68
C PRO A 3 14.56 -5.27 18.92
N ARG A 4 13.69 -6.19 19.35
CA ARG A 4 13.44 -7.44 18.61
C ARG A 4 12.65 -7.12 17.34
N LEU A 5 13.11 -7.63 16.21
CA LEU A 5 12.42 -7.55 14.92
C LEU A 5 11.55 -8.79 14.74
N LEU A 6 10.32 -8.59 14.28
CA LEU A 6 9.36 -9.63 13.93
C LEU A 6 8.79 -9.28 12.56
N VAL A 7 8.77 -10.25 11.63
CA VAL A 7 8.15 -10.10 10.32
C VAL A 7 6.83 -10.86 10.30
N VAL A 8 5.76 -10.23 9.83
CA VAL A 8 4.43 -10.85 9.75
C VAL A 8 3.96 -10.86 8.30
N VAL A 9 3.75 -12.05 7.73
CA VAL A 9 3.35 -12.26 6.33
C VAL A 9 1.95 -12.83 6.23
N GLU A 10 1.30 -12.75 5.06
CA GLU A 10 -0.04 -13.30 4.86
C GLU A 10 -0.03 -14.48 3.88
N GLY A 11 -0.39 -15.67 4.38
CA GLY A 11 -0.40 -16.94 3.65
C GLY A 11 0.88 -17.77 3.85
N ASP A 12 0.82 -18.99 3.30
CA ASP A 12 1.71 -20.12 3.60
C ASP A 12 3.12 -20.02 2.98
N ARG A 13 3.38 -18.94 2.22
CA ARG A 13 4.69 -18.67 1.63
C ARG A 13 5.55 -17.89 2.61
N GLU A 14 6.53 -18.56 3.20
CA GLU A 14 7.66 -17.89 3.83
C GLU A 14 8.52 -17.17 2.76
N PRO A 15 8.62 -15.83 2.77
CA PRO A 15 9.91 -15.22 2.52
C PRO A 15 10.77 -15.50 3.75
N SER A 16 11.51 -16.61 3.74
CA SER A 16 12.49 -16.91 4.80
C SER A 16 13.67 -15.93 4.67
N LEU A 17 13.46 -14.73 5.22
CA LEU A 17 14.50 -13.74 5.42
C LEU A 17 15.49 -14.34 6.42
N ALA A 18 16.59 -14.89 5.90
CA ALA A 18 17.52 -15.71 6.67
C ALA A 18 17.93 -15.05 8.00
N GLY A 19 17.62 -15.72 9.12
CA GLY A 19 17.92 -15.23 10.46
C GLY A 19 16.93 -14.22 11.05
N VAL A 20 15.82 -13.91 10.38
CA VAL A 20 14.75 -13.03 10.89
C VAL A 20 13.54 -13.87 11.30
N PRO A 21 13.00 -13.71 12.53
CA PRO A 21 11.75 -14.36 12.93
C PRO A 21 10.58 -13.90 12.05
N THR A 22 10.01 -14.84 11.30
CA THR A 22 8.81 -14.64 10.48
C THR A 22 7.65 -15.41 11.11
N LEU A 23 6.45 -14.81 11.06
CA LEU A 23 5.18 -15.44 11.39
C LEU A 23 4.19 -15.19 10.25
N THR A 24 3.22 -16.07 10.10
CA THR A 24 1.97 -15.74 9.43
C THR A 24 1.14 -14.74 10.25
N ALA A 25 0.25 -14.02 9.58
CA ALA A 25 -0.69 -13.12 10.23
C ALA A 25 -1.58 -13.86 11.24
N ASP A 26 -1.95 -15.11 10.95
CA ASP A 26 -2.81 -15.91 11.83
C ASP A 26 -2.07 -16.30 13.11
N GLU A 27 -0.86 -16.86 13.02
CA GLU A 27 -0.01 -17.15 14.21
C GLU A 27 0.23 -15.91 15.09
N TYR A 28 0.42 -14.75 14.45
CA TYR A 28 0.61 -13.48 15.18
C TYR A 28 -0.67 -13.02 15.90
N LEU A 29 -1.84 -13.15 15.26
CA LEU A 29 -3.13 -12.77 15.82
C LEU A 29 -3.55 -13.73 16.94
N GLU A 30 -3.42 -15.04 16.72
CA GLU A 30 -3.68 -16.11 17.70
C GLU A 30 -2.70 -16.08 18.88
N GLY A 31 -1.55 -15.42 18.73
CA GLY A 31 -0.59 -15.23 19.82
C GLY A 31 0.39 -16.38 20.00
N ALA A 32 0.58 -17.22 18.97
CA ALA A 32 1.52 -18.35 18.96
C ALA A 32 2.97 -17.97 19.37
N HIS A 33 3.33 -16.69 19.21
CA HIS A 33 4.64 -16.15 19.58
C HIS A 33 4.73 -15.62 21.03
N GLY A 34 3.95 -16.19 21.96
CA GLY A 34 4.19 -16.15 23.40
C GLY A 34 4.28 -14.76 24.04
N GLY A 35 3.55 -13.77 23.52
CA GLY A 35 3.60 -12.39 24.03
C GLY A 35 4.94 -11.70 23.78
N SER A 36 5.31 -11.54 22.50
CA SER A 36 6.53 -10.82 22.08
C SER A 36 6.71 -9.50 22.84
N ALA A 37 7.91 -9.29 23.37
CA ALA A 37 8.23 -8.26 24.34
C ALA A 37 7.82 -6.85 23.88
N ARG A 38 7.26 -6.07 24.81
CA ARG A 38 6.97 -4.63 24.64
C ARG A 38 8.17 -3.91 24.02
N GLY A 39 7.92 -3.10 22.99
CA GLY A 39 8.96 -2.42 22.20
C GLY A 39 9.56 -3.24 21.06
N ALA A 40 9.09 -4.46 20.77
CA ALA A 40 9.37 -5.15 19.52
C ALA A 40 8.90 -4.33 18.30
N VAL A 41 9.54 -4.57 17.15
CA VAL A 41 9.19 -3.96 15.86
C VAL A 41 8.52 -5.01 14.99
N VAL A 42 7.27 -4.77 14.60
CA VAL A 42 6.48 -5.66 13.75
C VAL A 42 6.49 -5.10 12.33
N VAL A 43 7.30 -5.70 11.45
CA VAL A 43 7.25 -5.42 10.02
C VAL A 43 6.10 -6.22 9.44
N ASN A 44 4.99 -5.53 9.19
CA ASN A 44 3.80 -6.11 8.63
C ASN A 44 3.96 -6.12 7.10
N LEU A 45 3.90 -7.31 6.50
CA LEU A 45 3.97 -7.57 5.06
C LEU A 45 2.68 -8.23 4.56
N CYS A 46 1.56 -8.02 5.26
CA CYS A 46 0.26 -8.51 4.81
C CYS A 46 -0.12 -7.95 3.44
N ARG A 47 -0.95 -8.70 2.71
CA ARG A 47 -1.37 -8.36 1.34
C ARG A 47 -2.45 -7.28 1.32
N SER A 48 -3.04 -6.92 2.46
CA SER A 48 -4.04 -5.86 2.56
C SER A 48 -3.98 -5.16 3.91
N TYR A 49 -4.17 -3.84 3.88
CA TYR A 49 -4.36 -2.96 5.06
C TYR A 49 -5.75 -2.30 5.03
N ALA A 50 -6.67 -2.84 4.24
CA ALA A 50 -8.07 -2.44 4.27
C ALA A 50 -8.62 -2.53 5.71
N TYR A 51 -9.56 -1.66 6.07
CA TYR A 51 -10.31 -1.79 7.32
C TYR A 51 -10.86 -3.23 7.48
N LEU A 52 -10.68 -3.83 8.66
CA LEU A 52 -10.98 -5.23 8.99
C LEU A 52 -10.17 -6.32 8.25
N SER A 53 -9.10 -5.98 7.52
CA SER A 53 -8.18 -6.99 6.96
C SER A 53 -7.24 -7.59 8.02
N LYS A 54 -6.59 -8.73 7.71
CA LYS A 54 -5.54 -9.30 8.57
C LYS A 54 -4.41 -8.29 8.84
N GLY A 55 -3.94 -7.56 7.82
CA GLY A 55 -2.89 -6.54 8.00
C GLY A 55 -3.33 -5.34 8.86
N TYR A 56 -4.61 -4.97 8.80
CA TYR A 56 -5.17 -3.98 9.73
C TYR A 56 -5.11 -4.49 11.18
N TYR A 57 -5.62 -5.70 11.44
CA TYR A 57 -5.63 -6.29 12.78
C TYR A 57 -4.24 -6.58 13.33
N VAL A 58 -3.27 -7.00 12.51
CA VAL A 58 -1.87 -7.20 12.93
C VAL A 58 -1.29 -5.91 13.51
N SER A 59 -1.54 -4.77 12.87
CA SER A 59 -1.01 -3.47 13.28
C SER A 59 -1.72 -2.92 14.51
N LEU A 60 -3.05 -3.06 14.57
CA LEU A 60 -3.86 -2.72 15.74
C LEU A 60 -3.47 -3.54 16.98
N LEU A 61 -3.25 -4.84 16.82
CA LEU A 61 -2.84 -5.73 17.90
C LEU A 61 -1.38 -5.51 18.33
N ALA A 62 -0.50 -5.11 17.41
CA ALA A 62 0.86 -4.67 17.76
C ALA A 62 0.83 -3.43 18.66
N ASP A 63 0.05 -2.41 18.31
CA ASP A 63 -0.10 -1.21 19.13
C ASP A 63 -0.66 -1.55 20.53
N ALA A 64 -1.75 -2.33 20.60
CA ALA A 64 -2.32 -2.81 21.86
C ALA A 64 -1.34 -3.64 22.72
N ARG A 65 -0.35 -4.31 22.10
CA ARG A 65 0.74 -5.03 22.78
C ARG A 65 1.94 -4.13 23.15
N GLY A 66 1.87 -2.83 22.86
CA GLY A 66 2.97 -1.88 23.05
C GLY A 66 4.18 -2.17 22.15
N GLN A 67 3.93 -2.67 20.95
CA GLN A 67 4.92 -2.96 19.90
C GLN A 67 4.80 -1.90 18.79
N ARG A 68 5.86 -1.69 18.01
CA ARG A 68 5.86 -0.71 16.92
C ARG A 68 5.63 -1.40 15.58
N ALA A 69 4.43 -1.27 15.01
CA ALA A 69 4.12 -1.77 13.69
C ALA A 69 4.67 -0.86 12.57
N LEU A 70 5.08 -1.48 11.46
CA LEU A 70 5.37 -0.82 10.18
C LEU A 70 4.48 -1.47 9.11
N PRO A 71 3.46 -0.76 8.57
CA PRO A 71 3.00 0.56 8.99
C PRO A 71 2.33 0.53 10.37
N ALA A 72 2.27 1.68 11.04
CA ALA A 72 1.47 1.86 12.25
C ALA A 72 -0.03 1.97 11.91
N ILE A 73 -0.92 1.78 12.89
CA ILE A 73 -2.37 1.78 12.67
C ILE A 73 -2.88 3.14 12.18
N GLU A 74 -2.31 4.24 12.67
CA GLU A 74 -2.61 5.61 12.24
C GLU A 74 -2.22 5.85 10.78
N ALA A 75 -1.10 5.27 10.35
CA ALA A 75 -0.64 5.37 8.96
C ALA A 75 -1.52 4.56 8.01
N ILE A 76 -2.08 3.43 8.47
CA ILE A 76 -3.09 2.66 7.73
C ILE A 76 -4.37 3.49 7.56
N GLU A 77 -4.90 4.06 8.65
CA GLU A 77 -6.09 4.92 8.61
C GLU A 77 -5.90 6.16 7.71
N GLN A 78 -4.72 6.79 7.75
CA GLN A 78 -4.38 7.92 6.88
C GLN A 78 -4.37 7.53 5.40
N ILE A 79 -3.81 6.38 5.02
CA ILE A 79 -3.82 5.89 3.64
C ILE A 79 -5.21 5.39 3.20
N ASN A 80 -6.01 4.87 4.13
CA ASN A 80 -7.39 4.46 3.87
C ASN A 80 -8.34 5.66 3.67
N ASN A 81 -7.93 6.88 4.04
CA ASN A 81 -8.59 8.14 3.69
C ASN A 81 -7.88 8.85 2.52
N PRO A 82 -8.31 8.61 1.26
CA PRO A 82 -7.62 9.15 0.09
C PRO A 82 -7.56 10.69 0.04
N PHE A 83 -8.54 11.41 0.61
CA PHE A 83 -8.47 12.88 0.67
C PHE A 83 -7.34 13.37 1.58
N ALA A 84 -7.18 12.74 2.74
CA ALA A 84 -6.08 13.03 3.66
C ALA A 84 -4.73 12.66 3.02
N TYR A 85 -4.63 11.45 2.46
CA TYR A 85 -3.44 10.96 1.75
C TYR A 85 -2.98 11.92 0.63
N PHE A 86 -3.88 12.30 -0.30
CA PHE A 86 -3.53 13.20 -1.40
C PHE A 86 -3.24 14.64 -0.96
N ARG A 87 -3.80 15.11 0.16
CA ARG A 87 -3.40 16.39 0.75
C ARG A 87 -1.97 16.32 1.28
N GLU A 88 -1.66 15.30 2.08
CA GLU A 88 -0.35 15.14 2.69
C GLU A 88 0.78 14.88 1.67
N LEU A 89 0.53 14.12 0.59
CA LEU A 89 1.50 13.99 -0.50
C LEU A 89 1.86 15.36 -1.12
N ARG A 90 0.89 16.26 -1.29
CA ARG A 90 1.12 17.62 -1.80
C ARG A 90 1.82 18.51 -0.77
N GLU A 91 1.52 18.37 0.52
CA GLU A 91 2.25 19.02 1.62
C GLU A 91 3.72 18.58 1.69
N LEU A 92 4.03 17.33 1.29
CA LEU A 92 5.40 16.83 1.09
C LEU A 92 6.06 17.34 -0.22
N GLY A 93 5.37 18.19 -0.99
CA GLY A 93 5.83 18.72 -2.27
C GLY A 93 5.90 17.68 -3.39
N LEU A 94 5.09 16.61 -3.32
CA LEU A 94 4.97 15.61 -4.38
C LEU A 94 3.80 15.95 -5.29
N ASP A 95 4.03 15.93 -6.60
CA ASP A 95 2.96 16.09 -7.57
C ASP A 95 2.02 14.88 -7.54
N THR A 96 0.72 15.15 -7.58
CA THR A 96 -0.33 14.12 -7.46
C THR A 96 -1.40 14.28 -8.52
N ILE A 97 -2.00 13.17 -8.94
CA ILE A 97 -3.15 13.16 -9.85
C ILE A 97 -4.35 12.46 -9.19
N ASP A 98 -5.42 13.21 -8.95
CA ASP A 98 -6.66 12.73 -8.32
C ASP A 98 -7.67 12.27 -9.36
N PHE A 99 -7.68 10.97 -9.64
CA PHE A 99 -8.66 10.34 -10.53
C PHE A 99 -10.02 10.07 -9.88
N LYS A 100 -10.17 10.28 -8.56
CA LYS A 100 -11.38 9.89 -7.81
C LYS A 100 -12.39 11.00 -7.62
N LEU A 101 -12.00 12.27 -7.78
CA LEU A 101 -12.96 13.34 -8.01
C LEU A 101 -13.74 13.17 -9.33
N VAL A 102 -13.22 12.39 -10.29
CA VAL A 102 -13.82 12.18 -11.63
C VAL A 102 -14.55 10.84 -11.75
N LYS A 103 -14.21 9.80 -10.96
CA LYS A 103 -14.83 8.45 -11.06
C LYS A 103 -15.30 7.86 -9.73
N SER A 104 -16.49 8.28 -9.32
CA SER A 104 -17.58 7.45 -8.79
C SER A 104 -17.20 6.13 -8.06
N LYS A 105 -17.11 6.21 -6.73
CA LYS A 105 -17.43 5.15 -5.73
C LYS A 105 -16.68 3.80 -5.68
N LYS A 106 -15.89 3.34 -6.66
CA LYS A 106 -15.53 1.88 -6.72
C LYS A 106 -14.12 1.37 -6.35
N ARG A 107 -13.12 2.19 -5.97
CA ARG A 107 -11.74 1.68 -5.67
C ARG A 107 -10.96 2.44 -4.57
N LEU A 108 -11.57 2.74 -3.43
CA LEU A 108 -11.02 3.69 -2.44
C LEU A 108 -9.82 3.22 -1.58
N LEU A 109 -9.24 2.06 -1.84
CA LEU A 109 -8.04 1.56 -1.15
C LEU A 109 -6.92 1.28 -2.15
N PRO A 110 -5.63 1.58 -1.84
CA PRO A 110 -4.54 1.01 -2.60
C PRO A 110 -4.63 -0.52 -2.47
N ARG A 111 -4.80 -1.21 -3.61
CA ARG A 111 -4.68 -2.67 -3.61
C ARG A 111 -3.21 -2.99 -3.39
N VAL A 112 -2.84 -3.22 -2.14
CA VAL A 112 -1.60 -3.91 -1.86
C VAL A 112 -1.70 -5.27 -2.55
N ILE A 113 -0.74 -5.50 -3.43
CA ILE A 113 -0.56 -6.74 -4.16
C ILE A 113 0.93 -6.97 -4.04
N VAL A 114 1.33 -7.84 -3.13
CA VAL A 114 2.64 -8.50 -3.25
C VAL A 114 2.46 -9.48 -4.39
N GLY A 115 3.14 -9.23 -5.51
CA GLY A 115 2.96 -10.02 -6.72
C GLY A 115 3.63 -11.39 -6.59
N ASP A 116 2.93 -12.44 -7.01
CA ASP A 116 3.55 -13.73 -7.32
C ASP A 116 4.59 -13.51 -8.45
N PRO A 117 5.88 -13.87 -8.27
CA PRO A 117 6.97 -13.44 -9.16
C PRO A 117 7.02 -14.12 -10.54
N GLY A 118 5.92 -14.76 -10.98
CA GLY A 118 5.95 -15.79 -12.03
C GLY A 118 5.18 -15.57 -13.33
N LYS A 119 4.35 -14.52 -13.50
CA LYS A 119 3.56 -14.34 -14.74
C LYS A 119 3.46 -12.89 -15.24
N PRO A 120 3.88 -12.59 -16.49
CA PRO A 120 3.47 -11.35 -17.15
C PRO A 120 1.97 -11.43 -17.44
N ARG A 121 1.20 -10.46 -16.97
CA ARG A 121 -0.26 -10.42 -17.18
C ARG A 121 -0.69 -9.22 -18.01
N VAL A 122 -0.48 -9.33 -19.31
CA VAL A 122 -1.21 -8.53 -20.30
C VAL A 122 -2.60 -9.14 -20.47
N LEU A 123 -3.67 -8.37 -20.26
CA LEU A 123 -4.99 -8.64 -20.83
C LEU A 123 -5.68 -7.32 -21.16
N ALA A 124 -6.14 -7.21 -22.41
CA ALA A 124 -6.84 -6.06 -22.94
C ALA A 124 -8.38 -6.17 -22.80
N SER A 125 -9.05 -5.15 -23.32
CA SER A 125 -10.49 -4.89 -23.48
C SER A 125 -11.47 -6.08 -23.63
N GLY A 126 -12.70 -5.87 -23.13
CA GLY A 126 -13.93 -6.56 -23.56
C GLY A 126 -15.19 -5.83 -23.05
N ALA A 127 -16.17 -5.61 -23.94
CA ALA A 127 -17.53 -5.09 -23.62
C ALA A 127 -18.39 -6.22 -22.98
N GLU A 128 -19.64 -6.08 -22.51
CA GLU A 128 -20.78 -5.18 -22.79
C GLU A 128 -21.70 -5.17 -21.52
N ALA A 129 -22.92 -4.58 -21.39
CA ALA A 129 -23.84 -3.89 -22.29
C ALA A 129 -24.57 -2.73 -21.57
N ALA A 130 -25.82 -2.38 -21.96
CA ALA A 130 -26.44 -1.07 -21.69
C ALA A 130 -27.83 -1.06 -20.98
N HIS A 131 -28.14 0.11 -20.39
CA HIS A 131 -29.51 0.67 -20.32
C HIS A 131 -29.46 2.22 -20.41
N PRO A 132 -30.52 2.90 -20.88
CA PRO A 132 -30.34 4.09 -21.73
C PRO A 132 -30.52 5.49 -21.09
N GLU A 133 -30.01 6.47 -21.83
CA GLU A 133 -30.36 7.89 -21.93
C GLU A 133 -30.27 8.85 -20.72
N GLN A 134 -29.17 9.62 -20.71
CA GLN A 134 -29.19 11.10 -20.64
C GLN A 134 -27.85 11.64 -21.21
N PRO A 135 -27.83 12.58 -22.17
CA PRO A 135 -26.59 13.12 -22.73
C PRO A 135 -25.99 14.19 -21.81
N GLY A 136 -25.44 13.77 -20.68
CA GLY A 136 -24.43 14.56 -19.98
C GLY A 136 -23.15 14.69 -20.82
N PRO A 137 -22.18 15.53 -20.43
CA PRO A 137 -20.93 15.67 -21.17
C PRO A 137 -20.26 14.31 -21.35
N ALA A 138 -19.78 14.01 -22.56
CA ALA A 138 -19.10 12.77 -22.87
C ALA A 138 -17.72 12.73 -22.19
N TYR A 139 -17.70 12.34 -20.91
CA TYR A 139 -16.47 12.17 -20.14
C TYR A 139 -15.76 10.89 -20.58
N HIS A 140 -14.98 11.01 -21.66
CA HIS A 140 -14.07 9.97 -22.09
C HIS A 140 -13.14 9.59 -20.94
N ALA A 141 -13.02 8.29 -20.68
CA ALA A 141 -11.96 7.78 -19.84
C ALA A 141 -10.63 8.03 -20.54
N ALA A 142 -9.93 9.11 -20.18
CA ALA A 142 -8.54 9.29 -20.60
C ALA A 142 -7.73 8.09 -20.08
N GLU A 143 -7.33 7.20 -20.98
CA GLU A 143 -6.41 6.10 -20.69
C GLU A 143 -4.99 6.66 -20.55
N MET A 144 -4.77 7.41 -19.48
CA MET A 144 -3.45 7.94 -19.15
C MET A 144 -2.52 6.78 -18.82
N ALA A 145 -1.47 6.62 -19.64
CA ALA A 145 -0.43 5.64 -19.40
C ALA A 145 0.27 5.91 -18.06
N TYR A 146 0.50 4.85 -17.28
CA TYR A 146 1.22 4.91 -16.02
C TYR A 146 2.31 3.85 -15.95
N VAL A 147 3.36 4.15 -15.18
CA VAL A 147 4.37 3.19 -14.76
C VAL A 147 4.01 2.76 -13.35
N GLU A 148 3.93 1.45 -13.11
CA GLU A 148 3.78 0.91 -11.75
C GLU A 148 5.16 0.61 -11.18
N THR A 149 5.43 1.09 -9.97
CA THR A 149 6.69 0.84 -9.27
C THR A 149 6.43 0.39 -7.83
N THR A 150 7.26 -0.50 -7.30
CA THR A 150 7.19 -0.90 -5.90
C THR A 150 8.36 -0.27 -5.14
N ALA A 151 8.02 0.51 -4.12
CA ALA A 151 8.97 1.01 -3.13
C ALA A 151 9.06 0.00 -1.98
N VAL A 152 10.28 -0.41 -1.62
CA VAL A 152 10.57 -1.27 -0.47
C VAL A 152 11.41 -0.46 0.51
N PHE A 153 10.92 -0.27 1.74
CA PHE A 153 11.48 0.62 2.77
C PHE A 153 11.91 2.00 2.22
N GLY A 154 11.07 2.60 1.37
CA GLY A 154 11.32 3.91 0.74
C GLY A 154 12.30 3.90 -0.43
N SER A 155 12.79 2.75 -0.86
CA SER A 155 13.63 2.59 -2.06
C SER A 155 12.80 2.05 -3.22
N ALA A 156 12.63 2.83 -4.29
CA ALA A 156 12.08 2.34 -5.56
C ALA A 156 13.19 1.74 -6.43
N GLY A 157 12.84 0.74 -7.25
CA GLY A 157 13.77 0.12 -8.21
C GLY A 157 14.29 1.07 -9.29
N GLU A 158 13.59 2.19 -9.54
CA GLU A 158 13.99 3.21 -10.51
C GLU A 158 14.39 4.52 -9.82
N ARG A 159 15.59 5.04 -10.12
CA ARG A 159 16.12 6.27 -9.51
C ARG A 159 15.22 7.50 -9.68
N ARG A 160 14.45 7.59 -10.78
CA ARG A 160 13.49 8.68 -11.02
C ARG A 160 12.32 8.74 -10.02
N PHE A 161 12.09 7.66 -9.27
CA PHE A 161 11.02 7.58 -8.25
C PHE A 161 11.55 7.56 -6.80
N SER A 162 12.87 7.72 -6.59
CA SER A 162 13.47 7.68 -5.25
C SER A 162 13.00 8.82 -4.34
N ARG A 163 12.71 10.02 -4.88
CA ARG A 163 12.17 11.14 -4.10
C ARG A 163 10.80 10.80 -3.53
N GLN A 164 9.90 10.33 -4.38
CA GLN A 164 8.55 9.91 -4.07
C GLN A 164 8.56 8.77 -3.05
N ALA A 165 9.27 7.69 -3.35
CA ALA A 165 9.39 6.52 -2.47
C ALA A 165 9.90 6.88 -1.08
N GLY A 166 10.99 7.66 -1.00
CA GLY A 166 11.58 8.07 0.27
C GLY A 166 10.71 9.02 1.08
N ALA A 167 10.02 9.97 0.42
CA ALA A 167 9.10 10.89 1.09
C ALA A 167 7.87 10.16 1.66
N THR A 168 7.22 9.32 0.85
CA THR A 168 6.04 8.56 1.29
C THR A 168 6.40 7.55 2.39
N PHE A 169 7.57 6.89 2.32
CA PHE A 169 8.03 6.02 3.39
C PHE A 169 8.31 6.77 4.71
N ARG A 170 8.94 7.95 4.66
CA ARG A 170 9.15 8.77 5.87
C ARG A 170 7.82 9.22 6.52
N ARG A 171 6.76 9.40 5.72
CA ARG A 171 5.45 9.84 6.23
C ARG A 171 4.60 8.70 6.81
N TYR A 172 4.59 7.52 6.19
CA TYR A 172 3.66 6.43 6.53
C TYR A 172 4.33 5.11 6.95
N ALA A 173 5.65 4.98 6.82
CA ALA A 173 6.44 3.79 7.18
C ALA A 173 5.95 2.45 6.57
N PHE A 174 5.25 2.48 5.42
CA PHE A 174 4.84 1.26 4.71
C PHE A 174 6.08 0.51 4.18
N PRO A 175 6.36 -0.73 4.65
CA PRO A 175 7.58 -1.46 4.30
C PRO A 175 7.60 -1.89 2.83
N ALA A 176 6.43 -2.10 2.24
CA ALA A 176 6.26 -2.26 0.80
C ALA A 176 5.05 -1.41 0.33
N LEU A 177 5.27 -0.51 -0.62
CA LEU A 177 4.23 0.33 -1.21
C LEU A 177 4.29 0.28 -2.74
N ARG A 178 3.17 -0.06 -3.36
CA ARG A 178 2.99 -0.02 -4.82
C ARG A 178 2.46 1.36 -5.21
N MET A 179 3.21 2.09 -6.03
CA MET A 179 2.90 3.45 -6.49
C MET A 179 2.60 3.42 -7.99
N ARG A 180 1.59 4.17 -8.45
CA ARG A 180 1.37 4.46 -9.87
C ARG A 180 1.91 5.85 -10.19
N MET A 181 2.78 5.90 -11.18
CA MET A 181 3.46 7.11 -11.63
C MET A 181 2.95 7.47 -13.02
N PHE A 182 2.33 8.64 -13.14
CA PHE A 182 1.77 9.18 -14.37
C PHE A 182 2.71 10.29 -14.88
N ARG A 183 2.85 10.42 -16.21
CA ARG A 183 3.61 11.53 -16.82
C ARG A 183 2.64 12.50 -17.47
N GLU A 184 2.70 13.75 -17.06
CA GLU A 184 1.86 14.86 -17.53
C GLU A 184 2.70 16.14 -17.47
N ASP A 185 2.70 16.96 -18.51
CA ASP A 185 3.49 18.20 -18.60
C ASP A 185 4.98 18.02 -18.20
N ASP A 186 5.59 16.92 -18.67
CA ASP A 186 6.94 16.44 -18.35
C ASP A 186 7.27 16.17 -16.86
N CYS A 187 6.31 16.31 -15.94
CA CYS A 187 6.45 15.94 -14.54
C CYS A 187 5.86 14.54 -14.24
N TRP A 188 6.33 13.91 -13.15
CA TRP A 188 5.91 12.58 -12.70
C TRP A 188 5.00 12.67 -11.49
N LYS A 189 3.69 12.55 -11.71
CA LYS A 189 2.64 12.67 -10.69
C LYS A 189 2.30 11.30 -10.09
N MET A 190 2.12 11.24 -8.77
CA MET A 190 1.67 10.03 -8.07
C MET A 190 0.14 9.91 -8.14
N GLY A 191 -0.37 8.74 -8.54
CA GLY A 191 -1.80 8.40 -8.51
C GLY A 191 -2.07 7.09 -7.77
N GLN A 192 -3.35 6.71 -7.68
CA GLN A 192 -3.85 5.55 -6.90
C GLN A 192 -4.35 4.39 -7.79
#